data_AF-A0A7C1BF61-F1
#
_entry.id   AF-A0A7C1BF61-F1
#
_cell.length_a   1.000
_cell.length_b   1.000
_cell.length_c   1.000
_cell.angle_alpha   90.00
_cell.angle_beta   90.00
_cell.angle_gamma   90.00
#
_symmetry.space_group_name_H-M   'P 1'
#
loop_
_entity.id
_entity.type
_entity.pdbx_description
1 polymer ?
#
loop_
_entity_poly.entity_id
_entity_poly.type
_entity_poly.pdbx_seq_one_letter_code
_entity_poly.pdbx_strand_id
1 'polypeptide(L)'
;MRLHRSILVLFLLTVLLQFPVEGTNISPSTTVASTSSTQASDLLNELGDFEVLGSVYDFDSRVRSTIGVDPYPIVYYPYQVKILSPYYASVRAHGIKYMTYGIFAALETNYTEFCNYYGFDPDQFADNITGVNLEGEYFRYQEPDVNGWPTRGFTSRSLWREVILNVTKLAIDAGADMVVYDGGWGSYSGALTGEAGNPGWYCFDDELVSGFNDYLSSKYNATELAEKFNITNIDSFNFRQYLYDKGYRSKTLQESRSSTIDRVRWEFLPEKDRWGYPIYLPENYTMNLWREYENYQLKVLLDFYDQLSTELKAYAQSKGRNFWIAANLKPTLSYHPPEARLSIVPL
;
A
#
# COMPACT_ATOMS: atom_id res chain seq x y z
N MET A 1 -37.49 -74.35 -11.13
CA MET A 1 -38.66 -73.44 -11.02
C MET A 1 -38.44 -72.32 -12.02
N ARG A 2 -39.04 -72.35 -13.22
CA ARG A 2 -40.38 -71.80 -13.55
C ARG A 2 -40.52 -70.34 -13.08
N LEU A 3 -40.37 -69.36 -13.98
CA LEU A 3 -41.38 -68.76 -14.89
C LEU A 3 -42.26 -67.68 -14.23
N HIS A 4 -42.09 -66.44 -14.73
CA HIS A 4 -43.12 -65.56 -15.30
C HIS A 4 -44.07 -64.68 -14.46
N ARG A 5 -44.23 -63.45 -15.01
CA ARG A 5 -45.39 -62.51 -15.01
C ARG A 5 -45.55 -61.62 -13.75
N SER A 6 -45.88 -60.33 -13.84
CA SER A 6 -46.74 -59.54 -14.76
C SER A 6 -46.25 -58.07 -14.78
N ILE A 7 -46.21 -57.25 -15.84
CA ILE A 7 -47.23 -56.73 -16.77
C ILE A 7 -48.46 -56.11 -16.08
N LEU A 8 -48.43 -54.78 -15.91
CA LEU A 8 -49.50 -53.76 -15.99
C LEU A 8 -48.88 -52.52 -15.32
N VAL A 9 -48.49 -51.45 -16.02
CA VAL A 9 -49.42 -50.44 -16.52
C VAL A 9 -49.02 -50.04 -17.94
N LEU A 10 -49.97 -50.25 -18.81
CA LEU A 10 -49.99 -50.01 -20.24
C LEU A 10 -50.81 -48.73 -20.47
N PHE A 11 -50.48 -48.02 -21.54
CA PHE A 11 -51.32 -47.07 -22.28
C PHE A 11 -51.44 -45.60 -21.83
N LEU A 12 -51.48 -44.77 -22.89
CA LEU A 12 -51.75 -43.33 -23.00
C LEU A 12 -50.55 -42.41 -22.68
N LEU A 13 -50.00 -41.59 -23.57
CA LEU A 13 -50.49 -41.15 -24.87
C LEU A 13 -49.37 -40.45 -25.68
N THR A 14 -48.64 -41.19 -26.51
CA THR A 14 -48.05 -40.67 -27.74
C THR A 14 -49.11 -40.71 -28.84
N VAL A 15 -50.14 -39.86 -28.75
CA VAL A 15 -51.00 -39.48 -29.88
C VAL A 15 -51.60 -38.13 -29.52
N LEU A 16 -51.03 -37.06 -30.06
CA LEU A 16 -51.71 -35.81 -30.48
C LEU A 16 -50.66 -34.76 -30.93
N LEU A 17 -49.67 -35.22 -31.69
CA LEU A 17 -49.23 -34.44 -32.85
C LEU A 17 -50.19 -34.84 -33.96
N GLN A 18 -51.21 -34.02 -34.23
CA GLN A 18 -51.82 -33.83 -35.55
C GLN A 18 -53.12 -32.99 -35.46
N PHE A 19 -53.05 -31.80 -36.07
CA PHE A 19 -54.13 -31.02 -36.71
C PHE A 19 -54.91 -29.98 -35.86
N PRO A 20 -55.36 -28.86 -36.50
CA PRO A 20 -54.74 -27.53 -36.26
C PRO A 20 -55.78 -26.40 -36.09
N VAL A 21 -55.30 -25.13 -36.09
CA VAL A 21 -56.05 -23.89 -36.42
C VAL A 21 -57.01 -23.42 -35.28
N GLU A 22 -57.10 -22.15 -34.87
CA GLU A 22 -57.18 -20.87 -35.61
C GLU A 22 -56.81 -19.71 -34.66
N GLY A 23 -55.81 -18.88 -34.99
CA GLY A 23 -56.04 -17.49 -35.46
C GLY A 23 -55.49 -16.50 -34.41
N THR A 24 -54.70 -15.46 -34.71
CA THR A 24 -54.46 -14.73 -35.96
C THR A 24 -53.12 -13.98 -35.88
N ASN A 25 -52.37 -14.04 -36.99
CA ASN A 25 -51.44 -13.08 -37.64
C ASN A 25 -50.72 -12.02 -36.78
N ILE A 26 -49.40 -11.83 -36.92
CA ILE A 26 -48.75 -11.11 -38.03
C ILE A 26 -47.30 -11.63 -38.28
N SER A 27 -46.94 -11.74 -39.58
CA SER A 27 -45.62 -12.04 -40.19
C SER A 27 -44.92 -10.71 -40.60
N PRO A 28 -43.73 -10.63 -41.24
CA PRO A 28 -42.60 -11.57 -41.43
C PRO A 28 -41.18 -10.92 -41.31
N SER A 29 -40.11 -11.73 -41.43
CA SER A 29 -38.76 -11.37 -41.97
C SER A 29 -37.89 -10.40 -41.13
N THR A 30 -36.58 -10.50 -40.94
CA THR A 30 -35.45 -11.10 -41.66
C THR A 30 -34.23 -11.09 -40.71
N THR A 31 -33.30 -12.02 -40.93
CA THR A 31 -31.91 -12.09 -40.42
C THR A 31 -31.21 -10.77 -40.05
N VAL A 32 -30.53 -10.75 -38.91
CA VAL A 32 -29.22 -10.09 -38.73
C VAL A 32 -28.33 -10.97 -37.84
N ALA A 33 -27.08 -11.14 -38.29
CA ALA A 33 -25.99 -11.89 -37.67
C ALA A 33 -25.39 -11.19 -36.44
N SER A 34 -24.46 -11.90 -35.79
CA SER A 34 -23.60 -11.49 -34.66
C SER A 34 -24.36 -11.33 -33.34
N THR A 35 -23.88 -11.91 -32.22
CA THR A 35 -23.12 -11.10 -31.27
C THR A 35 -22.20 -11.88 -30.31
N SER A 36 -21.90 -13.17 -30.51
CA SER A 36 -21.01 -13.87 -29.56
C SER A 36 -19.55 -13.37 -29.58
N SER A 37 -19.07 -12.85 -30.72
CA SER A 37 -17.77 -12.18 -30.81
C SER A 37 -17.80 -10.74 -30.30
N THR A 38 -18.95 -10.06 -30.38
CA THR A 38 -19.12 -8.68 -29.95
C THR A 38 -19.30 -8.58 -28.43
N GLN A 39 -19.99 -9.54 -27.80
CA GLN A 39 -20.06 -9.63 -26.34
C GLN A 39 -18.70 -9.88 -25.67
N ALA A 40 -17.78 -10.57 -26.34
CA ALA A 40 -16.41 -10.77 -25.85
C ALA A 40 -15.54 -9.51 -26.01
N SER A 41 -15.77 -8.69 -27.06
CA SER A 41 -15.10 -7.38 -27.20
C SER A 41 -15.67 -6.32 -26.26
N ASP A 42 -16.95 -6.43 -25.87
CA ASP A 42 -17.59 -5.50 -24.95
C ASP A 42 -17.15 -5.75 -23.50
N LEU A 43 -16.93 -7.02 -23.09
CA LEU A 43 -16.35 -7.40 -21.80
C LEU A 43 -14.88 -6.99 -21.61
N LEU A 44 -14.13 -6.80 -22.70
CA LEU A 44 -12.75 -6.32 -22.67
C LEU A 44 -12.66 -4.79 -22.52
N ASN A 45 -13.73 -4.07 -22.86
CA ASN A 45 -13.82 -2.61 -22.78
C ASN A 45 -14.51 -2.10 -21.51
N GLU A 46 -15.23 -2.97 -20.79
CA GLU A 46 -15.92 -2.60 -19.55
C GLU A 46 -15.19 -3.16 -18.33
N LEU A 47 -14.24 -2.38 -17.84
CA LEU A 47 -13.78 -2.52 -16.46
C LEU A 47 -14.79 -1.81 -15.57
N GLY A 48 -15.64 -2.57 -14.88
CA GLY A 48 -16.38 -2.06 -13.72
C GLY A 48 -15.43 -1.67 -12.59
N ASP A 49 -15.88 -0.72 -11.76
CA ASP A 49 -15.15 -0.21 -10.61
C ASP A 49 -14.85 -1.33 -9.60
N PHE A 50 -13.62 -1.86 -9.63
CA PHE A 50 -12.98 -2.65 -8.56
C PHE A 50 -13.43 -4.13 -8.40
N GLU A 51 -12.61 -5.07 -8.91
CA GLU A 51 -12.66 -6.49 -8.55
C GLU A 51 -11.51 -6.85 -7.58
N VAL A 52 -11.69 -6.73 -6.27
CA VAL A 52 -10.97 -7.54 -5.27
C VAL A 52 -11.87 -7.73 -4.04
N LEU A 53 -12.21 -8.97 -3.69
CA LEU A 53 -12.76 -9.30 -2.37
C LEU A 53 -11.96 -10.46 -1.74
N GLY A 54 -11.44 -10.19 -0.55
CA GLY A 54 -10.79 -11.17 0.34
C GLY A 54 -11.77 -12.20 0.93
N SER A 55 -11.18 -13.22 1.53
CA SER A 55 -11.66 -14.61 1.72
C SER A 55 -13.00 -14.83 2.42
N VAL A 56 -13.55 -16.07 2.35
CA VAL A 56 -14.39 -16.54 3.47
C VAL A 56 -13.55 -16.98 4.65
N TYR A 57 -12.39 -17.62 4.44
CA TYR A 57 -11.24 -17.68 5.37
C TYR A 57 -9.97 -17.97 4.52
N ASP A 58 -8.96 -17.12 4.64
CA ASP A 58 -7.79 -16.83 3.78
C ASP A 58 -7.33 -17.85 2.70
N PHE A 59 -7.86 -17.76 1.47
CA PHE A 59 -7.41 -18.48 0.24
C PHE A 59 -7.99 -19.88 -0.07
N ASP A 60 -9.25 -20.14 0.25
CA ASP A 60 -9.97 -21.19 -0.51
C ASP A 60 -11.48 -20.93 -0.61
N SER A 61 -11.95 -20.46 -1.77
CA SER A 61 -13.20 -20.91 -2.38
C SER A 61 -13.40 -20.25 -3.73
N ARG A 62 -13.39 -21.06 -4.80
CA ARG A 62 -13.64 -20.73 -6.21
C ARG A 62 -12.43 -20.08 -6.89
N VAL A 63 -11.80 -20.84 -7.79
CA VAL A 63 -10.76 -20.40 -8.71
C VAL A 63 -11.06 -18.97 -9.18
N ARG A 64 -10.13 -18.04 -8.93
CA ARG A 64 -10.28 -16.66 -9.40
C ARG A 64 -10.40 -16.70 -10.92
N SER A 65 -11.61 -16.50 -11.44
CA SER A 65 -11.85 -16.63 -12.88
C SER A 65 -11.37 -15.41 -13.68
N THR A 66 -11.07 -14.30 -13.00
CA THR A 66 -10.71 -13.02 -13.64
C THR A 66 -9.36 -12.46 -13.21
N ILE A 67 -8.76 -12.89 -12.08
CA ILE A 67 -7.46 -12.40 -11.60
C ILE A 67 -6.57 -13.54 -11.09
N GLY A 68 -5.42 -13.74 -11.72
CA GLY A 68 -4.35 -14.62 -11.25
C GLY A 68 -3.41 -13.85 -10.35
N VAL A 69 -3.01 -14.46 -9.23
CA VAL A 69 -1.94 -13.96 -8.37
C VAL A 69 -0.70 -14.80 -8.58
N ASP A 70 0.44 -14.11 -8.62
CA ASP A 70 1.80 -14.55 -8.28
C ASP A 70 2.81 -14.53 -9.44
N PRO A 71 3.93 -13.76 -9.27
CA PRO A 71 5.05 -14.32 -8.55
C PRO A 71 5.52 -13.36 -7.45
N TYR A 72 5.55 -13.88 -6.25
CA TYR A 72 6.46 -13.45 -5.22
C TYR A 72 7.87 -13.87 -5.65
N PRO A 73 8.83 -12.95 -5.78
CA PRO A 73 8.75 -11.50 -5.56
C PRO A 73 8.46 -10.67 -6.83
N ILE A 74 8.19 -9.35 -6.67
CA ILE A 74 8.08 -8.39 -7.79
C ILE A 74 9.30 -8.45 -8.74
N VAL A 75 9.11 -7.94 -9.96
CA VAL A 75 10.17 -7.85 -10.99
C VAL A 75 11.20 -6.78 -10.61
N TYR A 76 12.39 -7.22 -10.19
CA TYR A 76 13.49 -6.34 -9.78
C TYR A 76 14.50 -6.03 -10.89
N TYR A 77 14.57 -6.85 -11.94
CA TYR A 77 15.60 -6.72 -12.97
C TYR A 77 15.03 -6.74 -14.40
N PRO A 78 15.55 -5.91 -15.33
CA PRO A 78 15.15 -5.93 -16.73
C PRO A 78 15.21 -7.30 -17.44
N TYR A 79 16.16 -8.17 -17.07
CA TYR A 79 16.22 -9.51 -17.67
C TYR A 79 15.06 -10.42 -17.23
N GLN A 80 14.51 -10.20 -16.03
CA GLN A 80 13.35 -10.96 -15.53
C GLN A 80 12.09 -10.65 -16.35
N VAL A 81 11.95 -9.43 -16.89
CA VAL A 81 10.86 -9.08 -17.80
C VAL A 81 10.76 -10.09 -18.95
N LYS A 82 11.88 -10.39 -19.62
CA LYS A 82 11.91 -11.34 -20.74
C LYS A 82 11.51 -12.75 -20.34
N ILE A 83 11.81 -13.15 -19.10
CA ILE A 83 11.48 -14.46 -18.55
C ILE A 83 10.00 -14.51 -18.21
N LEU A 84 9.46 -13.47 -17.57
CA LEU A 84 8.11 -13.46 -16.99
C LEU A 84 7.02 -13.08 -18.00
N SER A 85 7.33 -12.26 -19.00
CA SER A 85 6.35 -11.80 -19.99
C SER A 85 5.57 -12.91 -20.71
N PRO A 86 6.18 -14.00 -21.18
CA PRO A 86 5.44 -15.11 -21.79
C PRO A 86 4.42 -15.76 -20.84
N TYR A 87 4.76 -15.90 -19.56
CA TYR A 87 3.86 -16.46 -18.56
C TYR A 87 2.66 -15.53 -18.32
N TYR A 88 2.91 -14.23 -18.16
CA TYR A 88 1.84 -13.28 -17.89
C TYR A 88 0.93 -13.15 -19.12
N ALA A 89 1.50 -13.19 -20.33
CA ALA A 89 0.74 -13.22 -21.57
C ALA A 89 -0.13 -14.49 -21.68
N SER A 90 0.39 -15.65 -21.25
CA SER A 90 -0.38 -16.90 -21.22
C SER A 90 -1.59 -16.81 -20.27
N VAL A 91 -1.41 -16.24 -19.08
CA VAL A 91 -2.51 -15.99 -18.13
C VAL A 91 -3.57 -15.08 -18.76
N ARG A 92 -3.14 -13.95 -19.35
CA ARG A 92 -4.05 -13.02 -20.03
C ARG A 92 -4.77 -13.61 -21.24
N ALA A 93 -4.14 -14.53 -21.98
CA ALA A 93 -4.78 -15.22 -23.11
C ALA A 93 -5.99 -16.07 -22.68
N HIS A 94 -6.11 -16.40 -21.39
CA HIS A 94 -7.28 -17.07 -20.82
C HIS A 94 -8.32 -16.09 -20.25
N GLY A 95 -8.17 -14.78 -20.49
CA GLY A 95 -9.05 -13.74 -19.94
C GLY A 95 -8.78 -13.41 -18.47
N ILE A 96 -7.65 -13.85 -17.93
CA ILE A 96 -7.28 -13.65 -16.51
C ILE A 96 -6.27 -12.49 -16.42
N LYS A 97 -6.57 -11.46 -15.62
CA LYS A 97 -5.65 -10.36 -15.32
C LYS A 97 -4.56 -10.82 -14.37
N TYR A 98 -3.40 -10.19 -14.46
CA TYR A 98 -2.24 -10.55 -13.67
C TYR A 98 -1.92 -9.54 -12.56
N MET A 99 -1.86 -10.01 -11.32
CA MET A 99 -1.52 -9.20 -10.16
C MET A 99 -0.16 -9.61 -9.58
N THR A 100 0.81 -8.70 -9.62
CA THR A 100 2.11 -8.86 -8.95
C THR A 100 2.00 -8.43 -7.49
N TYR A 101 2.84 -9.01 -6.64
CA TYR A 101 2.99 -8.63 -5.25
C TYR A 101 4.38 -8.03 -5.02
N GLY A 102 4.50 -7.05 -4.13
CA GLY A 102 5.80 -6.57 -3.65
C GLY A 102 5.70 -5.94 -2.27
N ILE A 103 6.73 -6.05 -1.44
CA ILE A 103 6.80 -5.36 -0.15
C ILE A 103 7.16 -3.87 -0.33
N PHE A 104 6.47 -2.97 0.37
CA PHE A 104 6.64 -1.51 0.22
C PHE A 104 7.83 -0.93 1.00
N ALA A 105 8.44 -1.73 1.90
CA ALA A 105 9.49 -1.29 2.83
C ALA A 105 10.79 -2.11 2.75
N ALA A 106 10.90 -3.04 1.80
CA ALA A 106 12.08 -3.87 1.63
C ALA A 106 12.25 -4.34 0.18
N LEU A 107 13.40 -4.96 -0.13
CA LEU A 107 13.58 -5.69 -1.36
C LEU A 107 13.39 -7.18 -1.10
N GLU A 108 12.62 -7.83 -1.96
CA GLU A 108 12.42 -9.28 -1.94
C GLU A 108 13.37 -9.97 -2.93
N THR A 109 14.59 -9.45 -3.01
CA THR A 109 15.69 -10.01 -3.78
C THR A 109 16.98 -9.90 -2.96
N ASN A 110 18.05 -10.59 -3.39
CA ASN A 110 19.33 -10.53 -2.70
C ASN A 110 19.84 -9.08 -2.64
N TYR A 111 20.09 -8.60 -1.42
CA TYR A 111 20.46 -7.21 -1.19
C TYR A 111 21.71 -6.78 -1.96
N THR A 112 22.77 -7.57 -1.78
CA THR A 112 24.08 -7.30 -2.38
C THR A 112 24.01 -7.43 -3.90
N GLU A 113 23.25 -8.39 -4.43
CA GLU A 113 23.02 -8.52 -5.86
C GLU A 113 22.30 -7.29 -6.43
N PHE A 114 21.24 -6.82 -5.77
CA PHE A 114 20.52 -5.62 -6.19
C PHE A 114 21.44 -4.41 -6.22
N CYS A 115 22.19 -4.18 -5.14
CA CYS A 115 23.13 -3.07 -5.06
C CYS A 115 24.17 -3.16 -6.18
N ASN A 116 24.79 -4.33 -6.37
CA ASN A 116 25.79 -4.54 -7.42
C ASN A 116 25.21 -4.34 -8.83
N TYR A 117 23.99 -4.83 -9.08
CA TYR A 117 23.33 -4.73 -10.39
C TYR A 117 23.07 -3.26 -10.77
N TYR A 118 22.58 -2.47 -9.81
CA TYR A 118 22.27 -1.06 -10.01
C TYR A 118 23.44 -0.11 -9.72
N GLY A 119 24.62 -0.65 -9.38
CA GLY A 119 25.84 0.14 -9.16
C GLY A 119 25.83 0.94 -7.86
N PHE A 120 25.06 0.51 -6.86
CA PHE A 120 25.06 1.12 -5.54
C PHE A 120 26.16 0.55 -4.65
N ASP A 121 26.80 1.42 -3.87
CA ASP A 121 27.54 1.00 -2.68
C ASP A 121 26.53 0.53 -1.62
N PRO A 122 26.61 -0.72 -1.12
CA PRO A 122 25.59 -1.25 -0.21
C PRO A 122 25.45 -0.41 1.07
N ASP A 123 26.54 0.00 1.69
CA ASP A 123 26.47 0.73 2.96
C ASP A 123 25.80 2.10 2.77
N GLN A 124 26.21 2.85 1.74
CA GLN A 124 25.58 4.13 1.40
C GLN A 124 24.13 3.97 0.95
N PHE A 125 23.81 2.92 0.20
CA PHE A 125 22.44 2.66 -0.24
C PHE A 125 21.53 2.45 0.96
N ALA A 126 21.96 1.65 1.94
CA ALA A 126 21.21 1.41 3.16
C ALA A 126 20.89 2.71 3.92
N ASP A 127 21.89 3.57 4.11
CA ASP A 127 21.70 4.86 4.79
C ASP A 127 20.80 5.81 3.99
N ASN A 128 20.87 5.75 2.66
CA ASN A 128 20.09 6.63 1.80
C ASN A 128 18.62 6.23 1.67
N ILE A 129 18.27 4.96 1.86
CA ILE A 129 16.88 4.49 1.77
C ILE A 129 16.18 4.42 3.13
N THR A 130 16.91 4.48 4.24
CA THR A 130 16.33 4.31 5.57
C THR A 130 16.19 5.61 6.36
N GLY A 131 15.46 5.55 7.47
CA GLY A 131 15.26 6.64 8.39
C GLY A 131 16.31 6.70 9.51
N VAL A 132 16.23 7.74 10.34
CA VAL A 132 16.91 7.80 11.65
C VAL A 132 15.96 8.22 12.77
N ASN A 133 16.22 7.79 13.99
CA ASN A 133 15.48 8.24 15.18
C ASN A 133 15.96 9.64 15.65
N LEU A 134 15.45 10.12 16.77
CA LEU A 134 15.81 11.43 17.34
C LEU A 134 17.31 11.52 17.69
N GLU A 135 17.92 10.43 18.16
CA GLU A 135 19.33 10.31 18.46
C GLU A 135 20.21 10.21 17.20
N GLY A 136 19.61 9.96 16.03
CA GLY A 136 20.31 9.83 14.75
C GLY A 136 20.73 8.40 14.44
N GLU A 137 20.18 7.43 15.16
CA GLU A 137 20.40 6.01 14.93
C GLU A 137 19.52 5.53 13.78
N TYR A 138 20.13 4.86 12.81
CA TYR A 138 19.43 4.30 11.65
C TYR A 138 18.50 3.14 12.02
N PHE A 139 17.37 3.02 11.31
CA PHE A 139 16.44 1.89 11.43
C PHE A 139 17.00 0.62 10.77
N ARG A 140 17.92 -0.05 11.46
CA ARG A 140 18.55 -1.31 11.02
C ARG A 140 17.85 -2.54 11.61
N TYR A 141 17.88 -3.66 10.90
CA TYR A 141 17.47 -4.95 11.46
C TYR A 141 18.57 -5.54 12.34
N GLN A 142 18.20 -6.27 13.40
CA GLN A 142 19.17 -6.88 14.33
C GLN A 142 19.93 -8.06 13.70
N GLU A 143 19.23 -8.81 12.86
CA GLU A 143 19.80 -9.80 11.96
C GLU A 143 19.32 -9.42 10.56
N PRO A 144 20.12 -9.62 9.50
CA PRO A 144 19.60 -9.38 8.16
C PRO A 144 18.35 -10.24 7.95
N ASP A 145 17.28 -9.62 7.47
CA ASP A 145 16.04 -10.31 7.13
C ASP A 145 16.29 -11.28 5.95
N VAL A 146 15.24 -11.96 5.48
CA VAL A 146 15.23 -12.75 4.26
C VAL A 146 15.97 -11.98 3.15
N ASN A 147 16.95 -12.64 2.51
CA ASN A 147 17.80 -12.10 1.44
C ASN A 147 18.94 -11.14 1.83
N GLY A 148 19.34 -11.07 3.12
CA GLY A 148 20.53 -10.32 3.52
C GLY A 148 20.29 -8.83 3.75
N TRP A 149 19.03 -8.44 3.94
CA TRP A 149 18.57 -7.05 3.93
C TRP A 149 18.87 -6.36 5.29
N PRO A 150 19.68 -5.28 5.33
CA PRO A 150 20.20 -4.74 6.59
C PRO A 150 19.33 -3.66 7.24
N THR A 151 18.34 -3.10 6.52
CA THR A 151 17.57 -1.93 6.94
C THR A 151 16.24 -1.85 6.21
N ARG A 152 15.32 -0.96 6.60
CA ARG A 152 14.07 -0.74 5.85
C ARG A 152 14.17 0.42 4.89
N GLY A 153 13.42 0.32 3.81
CA GLY A 153 13.11 1.45 2.94
C GLY A 153 12.02 2.34 3.53
N PHE A 154 12.30 3.63 3.63
CA PHE A 154 11.40 4.65 4.14
C PHE A 154 10.84 5.48 3.00
N THR A 155 9.51 5.65 2.93
CA THR A 155 8.87 6.47 1.89
C THR A 155 9.15 7.96 2.05
N SER A 156 9.71 8.39 3.19
CA SER A 156 10.30 9.73 3.34
C SER A 156 11.56 9.93 2.49
N ARG A 157 12.24 8.85 2.10
CA ARG A 157 13.49 8.88 1.33
C ARG A 157 13.23 8.81 -0.17
N SER A 158 13.70 9.83 -0.90
CA SER A 158 13.52 9.96 -2.34
C SER A 158 14.04 8.77 -3.14
N LEU A 159 15.24 8.29 -2.80
CA LEU A 159 15.84 7.12 -3.44
C LEU A 159 14.96 5.86 -3.29
N TRP A 160 14.36 5.66 -2.12
CA TRP A 160 13.46 4.53 -1.89
C TRP A 160 12.17 4.64 -2.73
N ARG A 161 11.59 5.85 -2.79
CA ARG A 161 10.43 6.12 -3.67
C ARG A 161 10.75 5.82 -5.14
N GLU A 162 11.93 6.21 -5.60
CA GLU A 162 12.40 5.92 -6.96
C GLU A 162 12.57 4.42 -7.21
N VAL A 163 13.15 3.68 -6.25
CA VAL A 163 13.29 2.22 -6.33
C VAL A 163 11.92 1.56 -6.52
N ILE A 164 10.93 1.87 -5.65
CA ILE A 164 9.56 1.33 -5.75
C ILE A 164 8.93 1.64 -7.11
N LEU A 165 9.02 2.89 -7.55
CA LEU A 165 8.46 3.33 -8.83
C LEU A 165 9.06 2.54 -10.01
N ASN A 166 10.38 2.36 -10.02
CA ASN A 166 11.09 1.72 -11.11
C ASN A 166 10.87 0.19 -11.16
N VAL A 167 10.88 -0.51 -10.02
CA VAL A 167 10.59 -1.95 -9.99
C VAL A 167 9.14 -2.24 -10.42
N THR A 168 8.22 -1.33 -10.12
CA THR A 168 6.82 -1.48 -10.57
C THR A 168 6.66 -1.17 -12.06
N LYS A 169 7.45 -0.25 -12.63
CA LYS A 169 7.55 -0.09 -14.09
C LYS A 169 8.04 -1.38 -14.76
N LEU A 170 9.02 -2.07 -14.17
CA LEU A 170 9.46 -3.39 -14.67
C LEU A 170 8.36 -4.45 -14.58
N ALA A 171 7.54 -4.44 -13.53
CA ALA A 171 6.39 -5.34 -13.46
C ALA A 171 5.34 -5.05 -14.56
N ILE A 172 5.08 -3.77 -14.85
CA ILE A 172 4.23 -3.35 -15.98
C ILE A 172 4.82 -3.85 -17.31
N ASP A 173 6.13 -3.71 -17.50
CA ASP A 173 6.85 -4.22 -18.67
C ASP A 173 6.74 -5.74 -18.80
N ALA A 174 6.84 -6.46 -17.69
CA ALA A 174 6.62 -7.89 -17.66
C ALA A 174 5.18 -8.27 -18.04
N GLY A 175 4.21 -7.36 -17.89
CA GLY A 175 2.83 -7.61 -18.25
C GLY A 175 1.88 -7.64 -17.06
N ALA A 176 2.29 -7.19 -15.88
CA ALA A 176 1.37 -7.08 -14.75
C ALA A 176 0.26 -6.08 -15.09
N ASP A 177 -0.97 -6.43 -14.75
CA ASP A 177 -2.14 -5.55 -14.83
C ASP A 177 -2.32 -4.79 -13.50
N MET A 178 -1.80 -5.34 -12.39
CA MET A 178 -1.95 -4.77 -11.07
C MET A 178 -0.72 -5.05 -10.20
N VAL A 179 -0.45 -4.16 -9.24
CA VAL A 179 0.43 -4.42 -8.09
C VAL A 179 -0.35 -4.37 -6.79
N VAL A 180 -0.04 -5.29 -5.88
CA VAL A 180 -0.40 -5.19 -4.46
C VAL A 180 0.86 -4.96 -3.66
N TYR A 181 0.90 -3.87 -2.90
CA TYR A 181 1.99 -3.62 -1.96
C TYR A 181 1.66 -4.15 -0.57
N ASP A 182 2.54 -4.98 -0.01
CA ASP A 182 2.46 -5.33 1.41
C ASP A 182 3.18 -4.33 2.29
N GLY A 183 2.67 -4.13 3.51
CA GLY A 183 3.12 -3.04 4.36
C GLY A 183 2.92 -1.68 3.68
N GLY A 184 1.75 -1.43 3.08
CA GLY A 184 1.47 -0.25 2.24
C GLY A 184 1.62 1.12 2.93
N TRP A 185 1.85 1.15 4.23
CA TRP A 185 2.23 2.37 4.95
C TRP A 185 3.73 2.70 4.79
N GLY A 186 4.50 1.80 4.17
CA GLY A 186 5.93 1.90 3.99
C GLY A 186 6.63 1.78 5.32
N SER A 187 7.34 2.85 5.69
CA SER A 187 7.92 3.00 7.02
C SER A 187 7.39 4.25 7.74
N TYR A 188 6.13 4.63 7.47
CA TYR A 188 5.43 5.67 8.23
C TYR A 188 5.49 5.39 9.73
N SER A 189 5.93 6.40 10.48
CA SER A 189 6.25 6.36 11.90
C SER A 189 5.21 5.66 12.78
N GLY A 190 3.92 5.96 12.59
CA GLY A 190 2.85 5.37 13.39
C GLY A 190 2.70 3.84 13.26
N ALA A 191 3.31 3.23 12.25
CA ALA A 191 3.23 1.79 12.00
C ALA A 191 4.54 1.03 12.30
N LEU A 192 5.59 1.72 12.75
CA LEU A 192 6.81 1.10 13.30
C LEU A 192 6.62 0.55 14.74
N THR A 193 5.41 0.66 15.30
CA THR A 193 5.10 0.26 16.67
C THR A 193 5.16 -1.25 16.86
N GLY A 194 5.87 -1.71 17.89
CA GLY A 194 5.86 -3.11 18.34
C GLY A 194 6.97 -3.99 17.78
N GLU A 195 7.92 -3.42 17.05
CA GLU A 195 9.00 -4.18 16.42
C GLU A 195 10.24 -4.29 17.30
N ALA A 196 10.75 -5.52 17.44
CA ALA A 196 11.96 -5.79 18.20
C ALA A 196 13.18 -5.11 17.57
N GLY A 197 14.03 -4.50 18.39
CA GLY A 197 15.24 -3.80 17.93
C GLY A 197 15.02 -2.41 17.33
N ASN A 198 13.78 -2.02 17.01
CA ASN A 198 13.45 -0.74 16.40
C ASN A 198 14.00 0.45 17.23
N PRO A 199 14.87 1.34 16.68
CA PRO A 199 15.48 2.49 17.37
C PRO A 199 14.52 3.60 17.84
N GLY A 200 13.28 3.62 17.37
CA GLY A 200 12.31 4.63 17.78
C GLY A 200 10.99 4.47 17.04
N TRP A 201 9.98 5.27 17.38
CA TRP A 201 8.68 5.15 16.71
C TRP A 201 8.54 6.17 15.58
N TYR A 202 9.46 7.13 15.48
CA TYR A 202 9.37 8.23 14.56
C TYR A 202 10.67 8.45 13.80
N CYS A 203 10.54 8.72 12.51
CA CYS A 203 11.66 9.07 11.65
C CYS A 203 11.95 10.58 11.73
N PHE A 204 13.24 10.94 11.67
CA PHE A 204 13.76 12.30 11.60
C PHE A 204 14.93 12.41 10.62
N ASP A 205 14.85 11.68 9.51
CA ASP A 205 15.85 11.76 8.45
C ASP A 205 15.88 13.15 7.79
N ASP A 206 17.01 13.48 7.17
CA ASP A 206 17.28 14.84 6.70
C ASP A 206 16.30 15.31 5.62
N GLU A 207 15.82 14.41 4.75
CA GLU A 207 14.81 14.77 3.73
C GLU A 207 13.49 15.14 4.41
N LEU A 208 13.10 14.38 5.44
CA LEU A 208 11.88 14.63 6.19
C LEU A 208 11.96 15.90 7.04
N VAL A 209 13.09 16.16 7.70
CA VAL A 209 13.28 17.38 8.49
C VAL A 209 13.32 18.62 7.59
N SER A 210 14.04 18.56 6.47
CA SER A 210 14.09 19.67 5.52
C SER A 210 12.71 19.92 4.89
N GLY A 211 12.05 18.88 4.39
CA GLY A 211 10.74 19.02 3.77
C GLY A 211 9.64 19.44 4.75
N PHE A 212 9.82 19.20 6.05
CA PHE A 212 8.92 19.74 7.07
C PHE A 212 8.98 21.26 7.17
N ASN A 213 10.17 21.87 7.00
CA ASN A 213 10.29 23.33 6.95
C ASN A 213 9.58 23.93 5.74
N ASP A 214 9.65 23.25 4.58
CA ASP A 214 8.91 23.63 3.38
C ASP A 214 7.40 23.52 3.61
N TYR A 215 6.96 22.44 4.24
CA TYR A 215 5.55 22.24 4.60
C TYR A 215 5.03 23.35 5.51
N LEU A 216 5.75 23.69 6.59
CA LEU A 216 5.37 24.78 7.49
C LEU A 216 5.34 26.13 6.77
N SER A 217 6.36 26.43 5.96
CA SER A 217 6.45 27.67 5.17
C SER A 217 5.31 27.80 4.16
N SER A 218 4.81 26.69 3.62
CA SER A 218 3.67 26.69 2.70
C SER A 218 2.33 27.03 3.37
N LYS A 219 2.22 26.82 4.69
CA LYS A 219 0.96 26.90 5.45
C LYS A 219 0.89 28.11 6.37
N TYR A 220 2.03 28.61 6.84
CA TYR A 220 2.12 29.66 7.85
C TYR A 220 3.06 30.76 7.39
N ASN A 221 2.65 32.01 7.58
CA ASN A 221 3.57 33.14 7.40
C ASN A 221 4.48 33.32 8.64
N ALA A 222 5.49 34.19 8.54
CA ALA A 222 6.47 34.42 9.61
C ALA A 222 5.85 34.81 10.96
N THR A 223 4.78 35.63 10.96
CA THR A 223 4.07 36.01 12.19
C THR A 223 3.40 34.81 12.82
N GLU A 224 2.68 34.00 12.04
CA GLU A 224 2.03 32.79 12.54
C GLU A 224 3.04 31.75 13.04
N LEU A 225 4.19 31.61 12.37
CA LEU A 225 5.27 30.72 12.80
C LEU A 225 5.82 31.12 14.17
N ALA A 226 6.02 32.42 14.40
CA ALA A 226 6.45 32.93 15.70
C ALA A 226 5.35 32.74 16.77
N GLU A 227 4.10 33.08 16.46
CA GLU A 227 3.00 33.03 17.42
C GLU A 227 2.58 31.61 17.80
N LYS A 228 2.55 30.68 16.85
CA LYS A 228 2.00 29.31 17.05
C LYS A 228 3.04 28.27 17.40
N PHE A 229 4.31 28.51 17.07
CA PHE A 229 5.39 27.52 17.22
C PHE A 229 6.68 28.10 17.81
N ASN A 230 6.76 29.42 18.05
CA ASN A 230 7.97 30.10 18.49
C ASN A 230 9.15 29.93 17.52
N ILE A 231 8.88 29.88 16.22
CA ILE A 231 9.87 29.84 15.15
C ILE A 231 10.09 31.24 14.60
N THR A 232 11.28 31.80 14.79
CA THR A 232 11.65 33.13 14.28
C THR A 232 12.34 33.09 12.93
N ASN A 233 12.96 31.96 12.58
CA ASN A 233 13.58 31.72 11.28
C ASN A 233 13.39 30.26 10.87
N ILE A 234 12.52 30.03 9.89
CA ILE A 234 12.19 28.69 9.38
C ILE A 234 13.34 28.06 8.58
N ASP A 235 14.14 28.87 7.89
CA ASP A 235 15.23 28.39 7.03
C ASP A 235 16.36 27.72 7.85
N SER A 236 16.48 28.09 9.13
CA SER A 236 17.44 27.50 10.08
C SER A 236 16.80 26.56 11.10
N PHE A 237 15.48 26.39 11.07
CA PHE A 237 14.79 25.55 12.04
C PHE A 237 15.11 24.07 11.77
N ASN A 238 15.40 23.32 12.83
CA ASN A 238 15.60 21.87 12.73
C ASN A 238 14.76 21.21 13.80
N PHE A 239 13.66 20.55 13.39
CA PHE A 239 12.70 20.00 14.33
C PHE A 239 13.28 18.88 15.20
N ARG A 240 14.14 18.04 14.62
CA ARG A 240 14.86 16.98 15.34
C ARG A 240 15.73 17.59 16.44
N GLN A 241 16.53 18.59 16.11
CA GLN A 241 17.39 19.28 17.07
C GLN A 241 16.57 20.00 18.14
N TYR A 242 15.48 20.68 17.75
CA TYR A 242 14.56 21.33 18.68
C TYR A 242 14.05 20.38 19.76
N LEU A 243 13.59 19.19 19.36
CA LEU A 243 13.14 18.17 20.31
C LEU A 243 14.29 17.63 21.17
N TYR A 244 15.46 17.40 20.58
CA TYR A 244 16.62 16.91 21.31
C TYR A 244 17.11 17.89 22.38
N ASP A 245 17.15 19.19 22.06
CA ASP A 245 17.56 20.29 22.96
C ASP A 245 16.57 20.50 24.11
N LYS A 246 15.28 20.23 23.87
CA LYS A 246 14.24 20.18 24.91
C LYS A 246 14.37 18.97 25.84
N GLY A 247 15.26 18.04 25.52
CA GLY A 247 15.53 16.86 26.32
C GLY A 247 14.71 15.64 25.92
N TYR A 248 14.00 15.65 24.78
CA TYR A 248 13.26 14.46 24.31
C TYR A 248 14.19 13.38 23.76
N ARG A 249 13.80 12.11 23.90
CA ARG A 249 14.56 10.92 23.43
C ARG A 249 13.62 9.87 22.80
N SER A 250 14.10 9.07 21.84
CA SER A 250 13.29 8.07 21.10
C SER A 250 13.05 6.77 21.86
N LYS A 251 13.98 6.41 22.74
CA LYS A 251 13.93 5.19 23.54
C LYS A 251 14.24 5.55 24.98
N THR A 252 13.31 5.23 25.87
CA THR A 252 13.54 4.34 27.02
C THR A 252 12.26 4.21 27.86
N LEU A 253 11.59 3.05 27.79
CA LEU A 253 10.58 2.65 28.78
C LEU A 253 11.15 2.53 30.22
N GLN A 254 12.48 2.55 30.38
CA GLN A 254 13.17 2.44 31.68
C GLN A 254 13.83 3.74 32.18
N GLU A 255 14.12 4.69 31.30
CA GLU A 255 14.82 5.93 31.66
C GLU A 255 13.93 7.12 31.31
N SER A 256 13.44 7.75 32.38
CA SER A 256 12.74 9.02 32.39
C SER A 256 11.31 9.03 31.82
N ARG A 257 10.38 8.91 32.78
CA ARG A 257 8.97 9.36 32.72
C ARG A 257 8.80 10.82 32.27
N SER A 258 9.90 11.57 32.14
CA SER A 258 9.95 12.99 31.80
C SER A 258 10.49 13.32 30.39
N SER A 259 11.08 12.38 29.65
CA SER A 259 11.82 12.69 28.41
C SER A 259 11.47 11.83 27.19
N THR A 260 10.58 10.84 27.31
CA THR A 260 10.15 10.08 26.12
C THR A 260 9.36 10.96 25.15
N ILE A 261 9.66 10.80 23.85
CA ILE A 261 8.91 11.43 22.76
C ILE A 261 7.44 11.00 22.72
N ASP A 262 7.09 9.85 23.32
CA ASP A 262 5.71 9.39 23.44
C ASP A 262 4.81 10.45 24.09
N ARG A 263 5.34 11.25 25.01
CA ARG A 263 4.55 12.30 25.69
C ARG A 263 4.08 13.41 24.76
N VAL A 264 4.77 13.60 23.65
CA VAL A 264 4.42 14.63 22.66
C VAL A 264 3.30 14.16 21.73
N ARG A 265 3.28 12.86 21.42
CA ARG A 265 2.28 12.21 20.58
C ARG A 265 0.87 12.20 21.19
N TRP A 266 0.78 12.00 22.50
CA TRP A 266 -0.50 11.74 23.14
C TRP A 266 -1.07 13.01 23.78
N GLU A 267 -1.80 13.78 22.99
CA GLU A 267 -2.48 15.02 23.44
C GLU A 267 -3.57 14.77 24.49
N PHE A 268 -3.95 13.51 24.67
CA PHE A 268 -4.97 13.05 25.61
C PHE A 268 -4.40 12.07 26.65
N LEU A 269 -3.13 12.22 27.05
CA LEU A 269 -2.63 11.41 28.14
C LEU A 269 -3.46 11.64 29.40
N PRO A 270 -3.74 10.58 30.17
CA PRO A 270 -4.31 10.74 31.49
C PRO A 270 -3.39 11.65 32.33
N GLU A 271 -3.97 12.43 33.25
CA GLU A 271 -3.20 13.29 34.15
C GLU A 271 -2.15 12.52 34.95
N LYS A 272 -2.33 11.20 35.08
CA LYS A 272 -1.43 10.28 35.78
C LYS A 272 -1.18 9.01 34.96
N ASP A 273 0.01 8.45 35.10
CA ASP A 273 0.34 7.14 34.54
C ASP A 273 -0.38 5.99 35.27
N ARG A 274 -0.20 4.75 34.79
CA ARG A 274 -0.77 3.54 35.40
C ARG A 274 -0.35 3.31 36.86
N TRP A 275 0.64 4.06 37.36
CA TRP A 275 1.18 3.97 38.72
C TRP A 275 0.81 5.20 39.57
N GLY A 276 0.01 6.13 39.05
CA GLY A 276 -0.48 7.31 39.77
C GLY A 276 0.46 8.51 39.78
N TYR A 277 1.57 8.49 39.02
CA TYR A 277 2.48 9.63 38.90
C TYR A 277 1.98 10.65 37.88
N PRO A 278 2.10 11.96 38.16
CA PRO A 278 1.62 12.98 37.24
C PRO A 278 2.37 12.94 35.91
N ILE A 279 1.62 13.04 34.82
CA ILE A 279 2.13 13.20 33.46
C ILE A 279 2.05 14.69 33.11
N TYR A 280 3.19 15.36 33.03
CA TYR A 280 3.26 16.73 32.53
C TYR A 280 3.16 16.75 31.00
N LEU A 281 2.26 17.53 30.42
CA LEU A 281 2.23 17.68 28.97
C LEU A 281 3.37 18.60 28.51
N PRO A 282 3.86 18.47 27.27
CA PRO A 282 4.71 19.48 26.66
C PRO A 282 4.02 20.85 26.64
N GLU A 283 4.81 21.88 26.44
CA GLU A 283 4.30 23.20 26.11
C GLU A 283 3.54 23.19 24.77
N ASN A 284 2.61 24.15 24.62
CA ASN A 284 1.75 24.23 23.44
C ASN A 284 2.52 24.29 22.11
N TYR A 285 3.69 24.94 22.08
CA TYR A 285 4.51 25.02 20.87
C TYR A 285 5.00 23.64 20.41
N THR A 286 5.52 22.82 21.32
CA THR A 286 5.99 21.47 21.02
C THR A 286 4.84 20.58 20.57
N MET A 287 3.69 20.63 21.25
CA MET A 287 2.50 19.86 20.85
C MET A 287 2.00 20.28 19.46
N ASN A 288 1.92 21.58 19.19
CA ASN A 288 1.48 22.09 17.90
C ASN A 288 2.45 21.71 16.77
N LEU A 289 3.76 21.79 17.00
CA LEU A 289 4.77 21.37 16.01
C LEU A 289 4.69 19.87 15.74
N TRP A 290 4.52 19.07 16.79
CA TRP A 290 4.39 17.62 16.64
C TRP A 290 3.19 17.23 15.78
N ARG A 291 2.03 17.86 16.00
CA ARG A 291 0.84 17.69 15.17
C ARG A 291 1.12 17.96 13.70
N GLU A 292 1.79 19.07 13.41
CA GLU A 292 2.15 19.43 12.04
C GLU A 292 3.13 18.41 11.44
N TYR A 293 4.05 17.87 12.25
CA TYR A 293 5.01 16.86 11.81
C TYR A 293 4.35 15.52 11.48
N GLU A 294 3.40 15.05 12.29
CA GLU A 294 2.62 13.84 11.99
C GLU A 294 1.78 14.02 10.72
N ASN A 295 1.12 15.17 10.58
CA ASN A 295 0.37 15.51 9.37
C ASN A 295 1.27 15.54 8.13
N TYR A 296 2.47 16.10 8.25
CA TYR A 296 3.43 16.16 7.15
C TYR A 296 3.90 14.76 6.74
N GLN A 297 4.23 13.88 7.69
CA GLN A 297 4.62 12.51 7.38
C GLN A 297 3.51 11.72 6.68
N LEU A 298 2.26 11.89 7.12
CA LEU A 298 1.12 11.29 6.44
C LEU A 298 0.97 11.87 5.03
N LYS A 299 1.13 13.19 4.88
CA LYS A 299 1.11 13.85 3.57
C LYS A 299 2.16 13.27 2.63
N VAL A 300 3.40 13.06 3.07
CA VAL A 300 4.47 12.44 2.27
C VAL A 300 4.06 11.07 1.74
N LEU A 301 3.45 10.22 2.59
CA LEU A 301 2.95 8.91 2.18
C LEU A 301 1.83 9.03 1.13
N LEU A 302 0.85 9.90 1.37
CA LEU A 302 -0.30 10.09 0.47
C LEU A 302 0.13 10.69 -0.88
N ASP A 303 0.98 11.72 -0.86
CA ASP A 303 1.54 12.34 -2.06
C ASP A 303 2.30 11.30 -2.90
N PHE A 304 3.04 10.40 -2.24
CA PHE A 304 3.73 9.33 -2.96
C PHE A 304 2.75 8.32 -3.58
N TYR A 305 1.65 7.98 -2.92
CA TYR A 305 0.59 7.17 -3.52
C TYR A 305 -0.07 7.86 -4.72
N ASP A 306 -0.31 9.17 -4.64
CA ASP A 306 -0.84 9.96 -5.75
C ASP A 306 0.15 9.97 -6.92
N GLN A 307 1.45 10.11 -6.65
CA GLN A 307 2.51 10.00 -7.65
C GLN A 307 2.55 8.62 -8.27
N LEU A 308 2.57 7.55 -7.47
CA LEU A 308 2.57 6.17 -7.95
C LEU A 308 1.36 5.90 -8.84
N SER A 309 0.16 6.27 -8.39
CA SER A 309 -1.08 6.13 -9.16
C SER A 309 -1.00 6.87 -10.49
N THR A 310 -0.58 8.13 -10.47
CA THR A 310 -0.52 8.97 -11.67
C THR A 310 0.52 8.45 -12.66
N GLU A 311 1.76 8.24 -12.19
CA GLU A 311 2.86 7.82 -13.06
C GLU A 311 2.69 6.41 -13.61
N LEU A 312 2.32 5.44 -12.77
CA LEU A 312 2.24 4.04 -13.20
C LEU A 312 1.05 3.80 -14.13
N LYS A 313 -0.09 4.48 -13.90
CA LYS A 313 -1.22 4.44 -14.83
C LYS A 313 -0.85 5.08 -16.17
N ALA A 314 -0.22 6.26 -16.16
CA ALA A 314 0.24 6.89 -17.40
C ALA A 314 1.27 6.02 -18.15
N TYR A 315 2.19 5.40 -17.42
CA TYR A 315 3.18 4.49 -17.99
C TYR A 315 2.53 3.26 -18.63
N ALA A 316 1.56 2.63 -17.96
CA ALA A 316 0.81 1.51 -18.53
C ALA A 316 -0.04 1.92 -19.74
N GLN A 317 -0.69 3.10 -19.68
CA GLN A 317 -1.47 3.66 -20.79
C GLN A 317 -0.60 3.90 -22.02
N SER A 318 0.65 4.36 -21.84
CA SER A 318 1.60 4.52 -22.94
C SER A 318 1.92 3.19 -23.67
N LYS A 319 1.62 2.06 -23.03
CA LYS A 319 1.74 0.70 -23.57
C LYS A 319 0.39 0.10 -23.99
N GLY A 320 -0.65 0.92 -24.06
CA GLY A 320 -2.01 0.50 -24.43
C GLY A 320 -2.71 -0.34 -23.37
N ARG A 321 -2.39 -0.16 -22.09
CA ARG A 321 -2.93 -0.97 -20.98
C ARG A 321 -3.45 -0.10 -19.83
N ASN A 322 -4.37 -0.66 -19.06
CA ASN A 322 -4.75 -0.12 -17.75
C ASN A 322 -3.89 -0.75 -16.66
N PHE A 323 -3.73 -0.03 -15.54
CA PHE A 323 -2.99 -0.53 -14.38
C PHE A 323 -3.66 -0.16 -13.07
N TRP A 324 -3.67 -1.11 -12.13
CA TRP A 324 -4.24 -0.93 -10.80
C TRP A 324 -3.19 -1.06 -9.71
N ILE A 325 -3.40 -0.33 -8.62
CA ILE A 325 -2.54 -0.36 -7.44
C ILE A 325 -3.47 -0.63 -6.26
N ALA A 326 -3.12 -1.63 -5.45
CA ALA A 326 -3.69 -1.81 -4.12
C ALA A 326 -2.56 -1.97 -3.10
N ALA A 327 -2.90 -1.85 -1.82
CA ALA A 327 -1.93 -2.00 -0.76
C ALA A 327 -2.58 -2.56 0.50
N ASN A 328 -1.86 -3.42 1.22
CA ASN A 328 -2.24 -3.89 2.53
C ASN A 328 -1.95 -2.79 3.56
N LEU A 329 -3.01 -2.13 4.01
CA LEU A 329 -2.96 -1.13 5.07
C LEU A 329 -3.47 -1.79 6.37
N LYS A 330 -2.57 -2.10 7.32
CA LYS A 330 -2.90 -2.72 8.61
C LYS A 330 -3.16 -1.66 9.70
N PRO A 331 -4.12 -1.91 10.62
CA PRO A 331 -5.50 -1.49 10.43
C PRO A 331 -5.71 0.03 10.56
N THR A 332 -6.54 0.54 9.63
CA THR A 332 -7.32 1.78 9.68
C THR A 332 -6.55 3.09 9.82
N LEU A 333 -6.48 3.82 8.70
CA LEU A 333 -6.72 5.26 8.71
C LEU A 333 -8.00 5.53 9.54
N SER A 334 -7.86 5.75 10.84
CA SER A 334 -8.99 6.05 11.70
C SER A 334 -9.32 7.53 11.55
N TYR A 335 -10.53 7.82 11.10
CA TYR A 335 -11.04 9.18 11.06
C TYR A 335 -11.55 9.52 12.45
N HIS A 336 -10.96 10.50 13.14
CA HIS A 336 -11.48 10.99 14.42
C HIS A 336 -12.61 12.00 14.16
N PRO A 337 -13.89 11.65 14.36
CA PRO A 337 -15.02 12.48 13.93
C PRO A 337 -15.10 13.88 14.56
N PRO A 338 -14.72 14.10 15.85
CA PRO A 338 -14.69 15.43 16.44
C PRO A 338 -13.73 16.41 15.74
N GLU A 339 -12.72 15.89 15.04
CA GLU A 339 -11.60 16.70 14.53
C GLU A 339 -11.50 16.69 13.01
N ALA A 340 -12.26 15.84 12.33
CA ALA A 340 -12.22 15.62 10.89
C ALA A 340 -10.83 15.24 10.34
N ARG A 341 -10.10 14.37 11.04
CA ARG A 341 -8.69 14.04 10.73
C ARG A 341 -8.47 12.56 10.51
N LEU A 342 -7.63 12.25 9.52
CA LEU A 342 -7.03 10.93 9.32
C LEU A 342 -5.89 10.77 10.35
N SER A 343 -6.03 9.84 11.29
CA SER A 343 -4.97 9.44 12.22
C SER A 343 -4.80 7.93 12.16
N ILE A 344 -3.55 7.47 12.06
CA ILE A 344 -3.24 6.04 12.25
C ILE A 344 -2.95 5.89 13.74
N VAL A 345 -4.01 5.62 14.52
CA VAL A 345 -3.87 5.21 15.92
C VAL A 345 -3.65 3.70 15.90
N PRO A 346 -2.47 3.19 16.32
CA PRO A 346 -2.37 1.79 16.66
C PRO A 346 -3.27 1.55 17.88
N LEU A 347 -4.32 0.74 17.71
CA LEU A 347 -5.18 0.27 18.79
C LEU A 347 -4.40 -0.58 19.80
#